data_AF-A0A3D5Y3D0-F1
#
_entry.id   AF-A0A3D5Y3D0-F1
#
_cell.length_a   1.000
_cell.length_b   1.000
_cell.length_c   1.000
_cell.angle_alpha   90.00
_cell.angle_beta   90.00
_cell.angle_gamma   90.00
#
_symmetry.space_group_name_H-M   'P 1'
#
loop_
_entity.id
_entity.type
_entity.pdbx_description
1 polymer ?
#
loop_
_entity_poly.entity_id
_entity_poly.type
_entity_poly.pdbx_seq_one_letter_code
_entity_poly.pdbx_strand_id
1 'polypeptide(L)'
;GAVELTLRRVQEVARGKPVWLTETSVPAAGKESFLSPEWQAEILARTVILALAYGIEHVFWHTLYDPPTAKGAERKQISAFATNSLYRKAARQAPLEIKPAGKTYRKLTQILKGIDWRDIRPIKVDRGIGVALGDGRWLVYSDSPTFRTAVPASQAQTLLDGREVAIRQRGGKIEVNGQRQALLLAGGS
;
A
#
# COMPACT_ATOMS: atom_id res chain seq x y z
N GLY A 1 -8.98 11.92 -8.11
CA GLY A 1 -7.93 11.76 -9.16
C GLY A 1 -8.34 10.74 -10.22
N ALA A 2 -7.56 10.51 -11.29
CA ALA A 2 -7.95 9.59 -12.39
C ALA A 2 -8.20 8.13 -11.94
N VAL A 3 -7.39 7.61 -11.00
CA VAL A 3 -7.58 6.28 -10.40
C VAL A 3 -8.90 6.21 -9.62
N GLU A 4 -9.21 7.24 -8.86
CA GLU A 4 -10.44 7.35 -8.08
C GLU A 4 -11.69 7.37 -8.97
N LEU A 5 -11.64 8.11 -10.08
CA LEU A 5 -12.70 8.12 -11.09
C LEU A 5 -12.91 6.73 -11.70
N THR A 6 -11.82 6.01 -11.96
CA THR A 6 -11.88 4.64 -12.49
C THR A 6 -12.53 3.70 -11.49
N LEU A 7 -12.13 3.75 -10.21
CA LEU A 7 -12.69 2.91 -9.16
C LEU A 7 -14.18 3.19 -8.93
N ARG A 8 -14.61 4.46 -8.97
CA ARG A 8 -16.04 4.82 -8.89
C ARG A 8 -16.85 4.22 -10.04
N ARG A 9 -16.38 4.36 -11.27
CA ARG A 9 -17.04 3.78 -12.45
C ARG A 9 -17.12 2.25 -12.36
N VAL A 10 -16.06 1.60 -11.87
CA VAL A 10 -16.06 0.15 -11.66
C VAL A 10 -17.15 -0.25 -10.65
N GLN A 11 -17.28 0.46 -9.53
CA GLN A 11 -18.35 0.20 -8.56
C GLN A 11 -19.76 0.41 -9.14
N GLU A 12 -19.94 1.45 -9.96
CA GLU A 12 -21.23 1.72 -10.63
C GLU A 12 -21.62 0.58 -11.57
N VAL A 13 -20.67 0.10 -12.38
CA VAL A 13 -20.90 -0.98 -13.35
C VAL A 13 -21.06 -2.35 -12.67
N ALA A 14 -20.30 -2.61 -11.61
CA ALA A 14 -20.30 -3.88 -10.90
C ALA A 14 -21.22 -3.89 -9.66
N ARG A 15 -22.25 -3.03 -9.62
CA ARG A 15 -23.11 -2.85 -8.44
C ARG A 15 -23.64 -4.18 -7.90
N GLY A 16 -23.35 -4.45 -6.63
CA GLY A 16 -23.79 -5.66 -5.93
C GLY A 16 -22.98 -6.92 -6.26
N LYS A 17 -21.89 -6.81 -7.02
CA LYS A 17 -20.97 -7.90 -7.32
C LYS A 17 -19.62 -7.69 -6.65
N PRO A 18 -18.92 -8.77 -6.27
CA PRO A 18 -17.54 -8.69 -5.82
C PRO A 18 -16.64 -8.15 -6.94
N VAL A 19 -15.72 -7.25 -6.60
CA VAL A 19 -14.77 -6.67 -7.55
C VAL A 19 -13.35 -6.91 -7.07
N TRP A 20 -12.51 -7.44 -7.97
CA TRP A 20 -11.11 -7.74 -7.69
C TRP A 20 -10.20 -6.90 -8.59
N LEU A 21 -9.14 -6.34 -8.00
CA LEU A 21 -8.05 -5.72 -8.74
C LEU A 21 -7.00 -6.78 -9.03
N THR A 22 -7.15 -7.46 -10.17
CA THR A 22 -6.37 -8.66 -10.53
C THR A 22 -4.94 -8.37 -10.99
N GLU A 23 -4.65 -7.14 -11.39
CA GLU A 23 -3.29 -6.72 -11.74
C GLU A 23 -3.09 -5.23 -11.47
N THR A 24 -2.10 -4.89 -10.65
CA THR A 24 -1.65 -3.51 -10.45
C THR A 24 -0.19 -3.49 -10.03
N SER A 25 0.55 -2.46 -10.43
CA SER A 25 1.94 -2.30 -10.04
C SER A 25 2.52 -0.93 -10.37
N VAL A 26 3.66 -0.62 -9.77
CA VAL A 26 4.54 0.48 -10.19
C VAL A 26 6.01 0.03 -10.14
N PRO A 27 6.89 0.58 -10.99
CA PRO A 27 8.31 0.25 -10.97
C PRO A 27 9.00 0.79 -9.70
N ALA A 28 9.98 0.05 -9.17
CA ALA A 28 10.84 0.51 -8.08
C ALA A 28 12.06 1.33 -8.55
N ALA A 29 12.37 1.27 -9.84
CA ALA A 29 13.47 2.01 -10.46
C ALA A 29 13.18 2.26 -11.95
N GLY A 30 13.72 3.35 -12.49
CA GLY A 30 13.53 3.78 -13.87
C GLY A 30 14.24 5.11 -14.13
N LYS A 31 13.83 5.83 -15.19
CA LYS A 31 14.41 7.13 -15.53
C LYS A 31 14.04 8.24 -14.55
N GLU A 32 12.88 8.11 -13.89
CA GLU A 32 12.38 9.17 -13.04
C GLU A 32 13.01 9.14 -11.65
N SER A 33 13.49 10.31 -11.20
CA SER A 33 14.28 10.46 -9.98
C SER A 33 13.53 10.15 -8.69
N PHE A 34 12.19 10.17 -8.73
CA PHE A 34 11.35 9.83 -7.57
C PHE A 34 11.14 8.32 -7.41
N LEU A 35 11.52 7.50 -8.39
CA LEU A 35 11.35 6.05 -8.32
C LEU A 35 12.37 5.46 -7.35
N SER A 36 11.86 4.87 -6.27
CA SER A 36 12.66 4.11 -5.32
C SER A 36 11.89 2.90 -4.79
N PRO A 37 12.57 1.91 -4.19
CA PRO A 37 11.91 0.81 -3.48
C PRO A 37 10.95 1.29 -2.37
N GLU A 38 11.28 2.38 -1.68
CA GLU A 38 10.45 2.97 -0.62
C GLU A 38 9.23 3.67 -1.21
N TRP A 39 9.38 4.35 -2.34
CA TRP A 39 8.25 4.94 -3.07
C TRP A 39 7.29 3.86 -3.58
N GLN A 40 7.81 2.75 -4.11
CA GLN A 40 6.97 1.62 -4.53
C GLN A 40 6.16 1.06 -3.35
N ALA A 41 6.78 0.91 -2.17
CA ALA A 41 6.10 0.45 -0.96
C ALA A 41 4.96 1.41 -0.53
N GLU A 42 5.20 2.71 -0.59
CA GLU A 42 4.22 3.76 -0.32
C GLU A 42 3.03 3.68 -1.29
N ILE A 43 3.29 3.58 -2.59
CA ILE A 43 2.23 3.46 -3.61
C ILE A 43 1.45 2.15 -3.46
N LEU A 44 2.11 1.05 -3.10
CA LEU A 44 1.43 -0.21 -2.79
C LEU A 44 0.43 -0.03 -1.65
N ALA A 45 0.87 0.53 -0.51
CA ALA A 45 -0.01 0.75 0.63
C ALA A 45 -1.18 1.68 0.27
N ARG A 46 -0.90 2.79 -0.43
CA ARG A 46 -1.92 3.71 -0.93
C ARG A 46 -2.95 3.00 -1.82
N THR A 47 -2.47 2.17 -2.75
CA THR A 47 -3.33 1.47 -3.72
C THR A 47 -4.26 0.50 -3.02
N VAL A 48 -3.76 -0.27 -2.05
CA VAL A 48 -4.60 -1.21 -1.27
C VAL A 48 -5.64 -0.44 -0.45
N ILE A 49 -5.24 0.61 0.28
CA ILE A 49 -6.18 1.40 1.10
C ILE A 49 -7.24 2.06 0.21
N LEU A 50 -6.85 2.57 -0.96
CA LEU A 50 -7.79 3.15 -1.92
C LEU A 50 -8.75 2.10 -2.47
N ALA A 51 -8.23 0.93 -2.87
CA ALA A 51 -9.04 -0.16 -3.39
C ALA A 51 -10.10 -0.59 -2.37
N LEU A 52 -9.71 -0.78 -1.10
CA LEU A 52 -10.63 -1.10 -0.01
C LEU A 52 -11.68 0.00 0.21
N ALA A 53 -11.29 1.28 0.17
CA ALA A 53 -12.22 2.40 0.32
C ALA A 53 -13.28 2.44 -0.81
N TYR A 54 -12.96 1.85 -1.96
CA TYR A 54 -13.84 1.67 -3.11
C TYR A 54 -14.37 0.23 -3.24
N GLY A 55 -14.47 -0.51 -2.13
CA GLY A 55 -15.15 -1.80 -2.08
C GLY A 55 -14.52 -2.89 -2.96
N ILE A 56 -13.24 -2.77 -3.30
CA ILE A 56 -12.49 -3.82 -3.97
C ILE A 56 -12.08 -4.85 -2.91
N GLU A 57 -12.45 -6.11 -3.10
CA GLU A 57 -12.28 -7.16 -2.09
C GLU A 57 -10.87 -7.75 -2.09
N HIS A 58 -10.27 -7.89 -3.28
CA HIS A 58 -8.96 -8.50 -3.46
C HIS A 58 -8.06 -7.66 -4.34
N VAL A 59 -6.79 -7.53 -3.95
CA VAL A 59 -5.76 -6.79 -4.68
C VAL A 59 -4.55 -7.70 -4.93
N PHE A 60 -4.24 -7.89 -6.20
CA PHE A 60 -3.12 -8.71 -6.67
C PHE A 60 -2.03 -7.82 -7.24
N TRP A 61 -0.87 -7.82 -6.58
CA TRP A 61 0.28 -7.02 -7.00
C TRP A 61 1.09 -7.72 -8.08
N HIS A 62 1.38 -7.02 -9.17
CA HIS A 62 2.22 -7.49 -10.26
C HIS A 62 3.67 -6.99 -10.07
N THR A 63 4.71 -7.80 -10.03
CA THR A 63 4.76 -9.27 -10.04
C THR A 63 5.26 -9.81 -8.70
N LEU A 64 5.33 -11.13 -8.57
CA LEU A 64 5.97 -11.75 -7.42
C LEU A 64 7.48 -11.46 -7.38
N TYR A 65 8.24 -11.77 -8.43
CA TYR A 65 9.70 -11.63 -8.40
C TYR A 65 10.26 -11.06 -9.71
N ASP A 66 11.34 -10.28 -9.59
CA ASP A 66 11.97 -9.66 -10.75
C ASP A 66 12.42 -10.72 -11.79
N PRO A 67 12.28 -10.42 -13.09
CA PRO A 67 12.82 -11.30 -14.12
C PRO A 67 14.34 -11.46 -13.91
N PRO A 68 14.91 -12.65 -14.21
CA PRO A 68 16.35 -12.87 -14.08
C PRO A 68 17.17 -11.85 -14.87
N THR A 69 18.16 -11.25 -14.22
CA THR A 69 19.05 -10.21 -14.77
C THR A 69 20.31 -10.75 -15.45
N ALA A 70 20.54 -12.07 -15.39
CA ALA A 70 21.76 -12.68 -15.92
C ALA A 70 21.86 -12.52 -17.45
N LYS A 71 22.99 -11.97 -17.90
CA LYS A 71 23.36 -11.77 -19.31
C LYS A 71 23.55 -13.12 -20.03
N GLY A 72 22.46 -13.70 -20.53
CA GLY A 72 22.49 -14.72 -21.57
C GLY A 72 22.18 -14.07 -22.93
N ALA A 73 22.86 -14.51 -24.00
CA ALA A 73 22.90 -13.89 -25.32
C ALA A 73 21.54 -13.72 -26.06
N GLU A 74 20.42 -14.18 -25.49
CA GLU A 74 19.13 -14.24 -26.19
C GLU A 74 18.03 -13.30 -25.67
N ARG A 75 18.24 -12.50 -24.61
CA ARG A 75 17.19 -11.58 -24.11
C ARG A 75 17.44 -10.13 -24.52
N LYS A 76 16.94 -9.76 -25.69
CA LYS A 76 16.92 -8.37 -26.21
C LYS A 76 15.87 -7.44 -25.58
N GLN A 77 15.10 -7.87 -24.57
CA GLN A 77 14.13 -6.97 -23.91
C GLN A 77 14.06 -7.25 -22.41
N ILE A 78 14.57 -6.31 -21.61
CA ILE A 78 14.22 -6.21 -20.19
C ILE A 78 12.73 -5.86 -20.15
N SER A 79 11.91 -6.70 -19.52
CA SER A 79 10.46 -6.45 -19.40
C SER A 79 10.19 -5.03 -18.87
N ALA A 80 9.16 -4.36 -19.40
CA ALA A 80 8.71 -3.06 -18.88
C ALA A 80 8.37 -3.10 -17.37
N PHE A 81 8.14 -4.30 -16.82
CA PHE A 81 7.82 -4.55 -15.41
C PHE A 81 8.99 -5.09 -14.60
N ALA A 82 10.23 -4.97 -15.08
CA ALA A 82 11.39 -5.64 -14.50
C ALA A 82 11.70 -5.25 -13.04
N THR A 83 11.16 -4.13 -12.56
CA THR A 83 11.38 -3.66 -11.19
C THR A 83 10.10 -3.57 -10.36
N ASN A 84 8.97 -4.02 -10.92
CA ASN A 84 7.64 -3.88 -10.31
C ASN A 84 7.39 -4.88 -9.17
N SER A 85 8.26 -5.87 -9.03
CA SER A 85 7.97 -7.06 -8.23
C SER A 85 8.18 -6.88 -6.73
N LEU A 86 7.55 -7.74 -5.92
CA LEU A 86 7.68 -7.75 -4.45
C LEU A 86 9.01 -8.30 -3.94
N TYR A 87 9.66 -9.17 -4.72
CA TYR A 87 10.95 -9.78 -4.43
C TYR A 87 11.94 -9.48 -5.56
N ARG A 88 13.22 -9.44 -5.22
CA ARG A 88 14.33 -9.40 -6.18
C ARG A 88 15.22 -10.61 -6.03
N LYS A 89 16.02 -10.86 -7.06
CA LYS A 89 17.03 -11.90 -7.07
C LYS A 89 18.33 -11.30 -7.58
N ALA A 90 19.39 -11.32 -6.77
CA ALA A 90 20.69 -10.77 -7.19
C ALA A 90 21.31 -11.57 -8.35
N ALA A 91 21.08 -12.89 -8.39
CA ALA A 91 21.52 -13.79 -9.46
C ALA A 91 20.59 -15.01 -9.58
N ARG A 92 20.65 -15.76 -10.69
CA ARG A 92 19.75 -16.91 -10.93
C ARG A 92 19.72 -17.96 -9.81
N GLN A 93 20.80 -18.10 -9.05
CA GLN A 93 20.92 -19.06 -7.94
C GLN A 93 20.88 -18.40 -6.55
N ALA A 94 20.87 -17.07 -6.46
CA ALA A 94 20.80 -16.35 -5.18
C ALA A 94 19.43 -16.57 -4.50
N PRO A 95 19.33 -16.49 -3.16
CA PRO A 95 18.03 -16.48 -2.50
C PRO A 95 17.16 -15.29 -2.95
N LEU A 96 15.85 -15.43 -2.82
CA LEU A 96 14.92 -14.31 -3.03
C LEU A 96 15.06 -13.31 -1.89
N GLU A 97 15.32 -12.06 -2.23
CA GLU A 97 15.32 -10.95 -1.29
C GLU A 97 13.98 -10.22 -1.34
N ILE A 98 13.36 -10.03 -0.18
CA ILE A 98 12.11 -9.28 -0.10
C ILE A 98 12.39 -7.77 -0.22
N LYS A 99 11.70 -7.09 -1.14
CA LYS A 99 11.76 -5.63 -1.26
C LYS A 99 10.90 -4.95 -0.19
N PRO A 100 11.09 -3.65 0.08
CA PRO A 100 10.19 -2.88 0.95
C PRO A 100 8.70 -3.08 0.61
N ALA A 101 8.34 -3.02 -0.68
CA ALA A 101 6.97 -3.30 -1.13
C ALA A 101 6.49 -4.72 -0.77
N GLY A 102 7.36 -5.72 -0.86
CA GLY A 102 7.04 -7.10 -0.43
C GLY A 102 6.76 -7.19 1.06
N LYS A 103 7.52 -6.46 1.90
CA LYS A 103 7.28 -6.41 3.35
C LYS A 103 5.94 -5.72 3.66
N THR A 104 5.65 -4.60 3.02
CA THR A 104 4.36 -3.89 3.14
C THR A 104 3.19 -4.78 2.70
N TYR A 105 3.31 -5.47 1.56
CA TYR A 105 2.27 -6.38 1.08
C TYR A 105 1.99 -7.52 2.06
N ARG A 106 3.05 -8.15 2.61
CA ARG A 106 2.90 -9.18 3.65
C ARG A 106 2.22 -8.62 4.90
N LYS A 107 2.61 -7.43 5.36
CA LYS A 107 2.02 -6.78 6.53
C LYS A 107 0.53 -6.51 6.32
N LEU A 108 0.14 -5.93 5.19
CA LEU A 108 -1.26 -5.70 4.83
C LEU A 108 -2.06 -7.00 4.75
N THR A 109 -1.50 -8.05 4.15
CA THR A 109 -2.13 -9.37 4.08
C THR A 109 -2.40 -9.93 5.47
N GLN A 110 -1.47 -9.78 6.42
CA GLN A 110 -1.68 -10.22 7.80
C GLN A 110 -2.72 -9.36 8.53
N ILE A 111 -2.72 -8.04 8.32
CA ILE A 111 -3.70 -7.13 8.93
C ILE A 111 -5.12 -7.49 8.50
N LEU A 112 -5.32 -7.78 7.21
CA LEU A 112 -6.61 -8.08 6.60
C LEU A 112 -7.03 -9.53 6.79
N LYS A 113 -6.16 -10.40 7.34
CA LYS A 113 -6.48 -11.81 7.56
C LYS A 113 -7.65 -11.93 8.53
N GLY A 114 -8.74 -12.55 8.09
CA GLY A 114 -9.94 -12.78 8.90
C GLY A 114 -10.89 -11.59 9.00
N ILE A 115 -10.61 -10.47 8.32
CA ILE A 115 -11.57 -9.36 8.20
C ILE A 115 -12.62 -9.72 7.14
N ASP A 116 -13.91 -9.60 7.48
CA ASP A 116 -14.98 -9.66 6.48
C ASP A 116 -14.97 -8.35 5.68
N TRP A 117 -14.90 -8.45 4.35
CA TRP A 117 -14.88 -7.28 3.48
C TRP A 117 -16.14 -6.41 3.63
N ARG A 118 -17.27 -6.99 4.07
CA ARG A 118 -18.53 -6.27 4.32
C ARG A 118 -18.45 -5.33 5.52
N ASP A 119 -17.50 -5.57 6.42
CA ASP A 119 -17.25 -4.73 7.59
C ASP A 119 -16.29 -3.59 7.27
N ILE A 120 -15.63 -3.63 6.11
CA ILE A 120 -14.72 -2.57 5.67
C ILE A 120 -15.53 -1.36 5.21
N ARG A 121 -15.33 -0.22 5.86
CA ARG A 121 -16.05 1.03 5.56
C ARG A 121 -15.09 2.19 5.31
N PRO A 122 -15.28 3.00 4.26
CA PRO A 122 -14.47 4.18 4.04
C PRO A 122 -14.68 5.19 5.18
N ILE A 123 -13.59 5.84 5.60
CA ILE A 123 -13.60 6.91 6.60
C ILE A 123 -13.01 8.19 6.02
N LYS A 124 -13.43 9.35 6.55
CA LYS A 124 -12.86 10.63 6.16
C LYS A 124 -11.49 10.81 6.81
N VAL A 125 -10.48 11.10 5.99
CA VAL A 125 -9.13 11.46 6.42
C VAL A 125 -8.78 12.78 5.75
N ASP A 126 -8.29 13.75 6.53
CA ASP A 126 -7.88 15.04 5.98
C ASP A 126 -6.76 14.85 4.96
N ARG A 127 -6.97 15.36 3.74
CA ARG A 127 -6.06 15.23 2.59
C ARG A 127 -5.56 13.79 2.37
N GLY A 128 -6.43 12.82 2.61
CA GLY A 128 -6.09 11.41 2.59
C GLY A 128 -7.29 10.51 2.32
N ILE A 129 -7.06 9.23 2.54
CA ILE A 129 -8.02 8.14 2.40
C ILE A 129 -7.89 7.23 3.62
N GLY A 130 -8.98 6.58 4.00
CA GLY A 130 -8.91 5.57 5.04
C GLY A 130 -10.08 4.62 5.02
N VAL A 131 -9.91 3.50 5.69
CA VAL A 131 -10.95 2.49 5.91
C VAL A 131 -10.94 2.03 7.36
N ALA A 132 -12.13 1.85 7.94
CA ALA A 132 -12.33 1.05 9.15
C ALA A 132 -12.40 -0.43 8.76
N LEU A 133 -11.82 -1.32 9.56
CA LEU A 133 -11.79 -2.77 9.31
C LEU A 133 -12.89 -3.55 10.04
N GLY A 134 -13.73 -2.87 10.83
CA GLY A 134 -14.84 -3.50 11.58
C GLY A 134 -14.47 -4.03 12.97
N ASP A 135 -13.19 -4.15 13.28
CA ASP A 135 -12.68 -4.72 14.55
C ASP A 135 -11.95 -3.69 15.43
N GLY A 136 -12.29 -2.41 15.25
CA GLY A 136 -11.63 -1.31 15.95
C GLY A 136 -10.25 -0.95 15.39
N ARG A 137 -9.85 -1.49 14.23
CA ARG A 137 -8.66 -1.05 13.49
C ARG A 137 -9.04 -0.23 12.27
N TRP A 138 -8.12 0.66 11.87
CA TRP A 138 -8.25 1.47 10.65
C TRP A 138 -6.96 1.47 9.85
N LEU A 139 -7.08 1.47 8.53
CA LEU A 139 -5.97 1.75 7.63
C LEU A 139 -6.14 3.14 7.06
N VAL A 140 -5.09 3.95 7.12
CA VAL A 140 -5.13 5.34 6.65
C VAL A 140 -3.91 5.65 5.80
N TYR A 141 -4.11 6.47 4.77
CA TYR A 141 -3.06 7.07 3.98
C TYR A 141 -3.34 8.57 3.83
N SER A 142 -2.34 9.43 4.05
CA SER A 142 -2.45 10.86 3.79
C SER A 142 -1.29 11.34 2.93
N ASP A 143 -1.63 12.16 1.93
CA ASP A 143 -0.63 12.92 1.16
C ASP A 143 -0.10 14.11 1.97
N SER A 144 -0.76 14.46 3.08
CA SER A 144 -0.30 15.48 4.01
C SER A 144 0.79 14.92 4.93
N PRO A 145 1.88 15.66 5.15
CA PRO A 145 2.91 15.29 6.10
C PRO A 145 2.42 15.35 7.55
N THR A 146 1.23 15.91 7.80
CA THR A 146 0.52 15.92 9.08
C THR A 146 -0.98 15.71 8.83
N PHE A 147 -1.62 14.78 9.52
CA PHE A 147 -3.07 14.59 9.45
C PHE A 147 -3.64 14.24 10.83
N ARG A 148 -4.90 14.62 11.06
CA ARG A 148 -5.56 14.47 12.36
C ARG A 148 -6.26 13.12 12.47
N THR A 149 -6.08 12.46 13.60
CA THR A 149 -6.83 11.25 14.00
C THR A 149 -7.21 11.34 15.47
N ALA A 150 -8.31 10.68 15.86
CA ALA A 150 -8.75 10.55 17.25
C ALA A 150 -8.03 9.41 18.00
N VAL A 151 -7.27 8.57 17.29
CA VAL A 151 -6.54 7.42 17.86
C VAL A 151 -5.22 7.87 18.48
N PRO A 152 -4.88 7.51 19.73
CA PRO A 152 -3.59 7.80 20.38
C PRO A 152 -2.34 7.37 19.60
N ALA A 153 -1.23 8.08 19.83
CA ALA A 153 0.04 7.86 19.13
C ALA A 153 0.63 6.47 19.38
N SER A 154 0.46 5.94 20.59
CA SER A 154 0.87 4.59 20.99
C SER A 154 0.15 3.48 20.23
N GLN A 155 -0.95 3.79 19.55
CA GLN A 155 -1.79 2.83 18.82
C GLN A 155 -1.68 3.00 17.31
N ALA A 156 -0.75 3.84 16.85
CA ALA A 156 -0.46 4.04 15.44
C ALA A 156 0.84 3.32 15.05
N GLN A 157 0.77 2.51 14.00
CA GLN A 157 1.90 1.75 13.46
C GLN A 157 2.10 2.06 11.98
N THR A 158 3.34 2.34 11.57
CA THR A 158 3.67 2.53 10.13
C THR A 158 3.47 1.23 9.34
N LEU A 159 2.91 1.31 8.14
CA LEU A 159 2.88 0.20 7.18
C LEU A 159 4.17 0.08 6.35
N LEU A 160 5.03 1.10 6.40
CA LEU A 160 6.23 1.21 5.61
C LEU A 160 7.45 0.90 6.48
N ASP A 161 8.15 -0.19 6.16
CA ASP A 161 9.38 -0.58 6.84
C ASP A 161 10.52 0.40 6.55
N GLY A 162 11.37 0.65 7.55
CA GLY A 162 12.56 1.51 7.40
C GLY A 162 12.29 3.01 7.39
N ARG A 163 11.03 3.44 7.60
CA ARG A 163 10.69 4.84 7.87
C ARG A 163 10.40 5.02 9.35
N GLU A 164 11.23 5.80 10.05
CA GLU A 164 10.88 6.28 11.38
C GLU A 164 9.68 7.22 11.25
N VAL A 165 8.61 6.89 11.96
CA VAL A 165 7.46 7.78 12.09
C VAL A 165 7.53 8.43 13.46
N ALA A 166 7.82 9.73 13.48
CA ALA A 166 7.71 10.52 14.69
C ALA A 166 6.24 10.89 14.91
N ILE A 167 5.57 10.20 15.83
CA ILE A 167 4.18 10.49 16.20
C ILE A 167 4.19 11.35 17.47
N ARG A 168 3.88 12.63 17.34
CA ARG A 168 3.82 13.57 18.47
C ARG A 168 2.38 13.92 18.79
N GLN A 169 2.05 14.01 20.08
CA GLN A 169 0.74 14.47 20.53
C GLN A 169 0.87 15.91 21.04
N ARG A 170 0.13 16.86 20.45
CA ARG A 170 0.09 18.26 20.89
C ARG A 170 -1.35 18.75 20.94
N GLY A 171 -1.81 19.19 22.12
CA GLY A 171 -3.16 19.75 22.30
C GLY A 171 -4.30 18.78 21.96
N GLY A 172 -4.17 17.50 22.34
CA GLY A 172 -5.17 16.47 22.04
C GLY A 172 -5.21 16.03 20.57
N LYS A 173 -4.24 16.46 19.74
CA LYS A 173 -4.13 16.12 18.32
C LYS A 173 -2.80 15.43 18.07
N ILE A 174 -2.81 14.49 17.11
CA ILE A 174 -1.58 13.84 16.64
C ILE A 174 -1.00 14.62 15.47
N GLU A 175 0.27 14.98 15.59
CA GLU A 175 1.15 15.32 14.49
C GLU A 175 1.99 14.08 14.19
N VAL A 176 1.55 13.33 13.19
CA VAL A 176 2.39 12.32 12.55
C VAL A 176 3.35 13.10 11.65
N ASN A 177 4.66 13.07 11.90
CA ASN A 177 5.65 13.80 11.12
C ASN A 177 6.43 12.86 10.19
N GLY A 178 6.43 13.16 8.90
CA GLY A 178 7.15 12.41 7.85
C GLY A 178 6.48 12.56 6.50
N GLN A 179 7.25 12.56 5.41
CA GLN A 179 6.70 12.71 4.05
C GLN A 179 5.87 11.47 3.68
N ARG A 180 4.56 11.66 3.48
CA ARG A 180 3.55 10.68 3.00
C ARG A 180 3.50 9.36 3.77
N GLN A 181 2.37 9.09 4.42
CA GLN A 181 2.31 8.01 5.40
C GLN A 181 1.11 7.11 5.21
N ALA A 182 1.36 5.81 5.30
CA ALA A 182 0.35 4.77 5.39
C ALA A 182 0.45 4.14 6.80
N LEU A 183 -0.61 4.22 7.59
CA LEU A 183 -0.63 3.75 8.97
C LEU A 183 -1.73 2.71 9.20
N LEU A 184 -1.47 1.80 10.14
CA LEU A 184 -2.47 1.06 10.88
C LEU A 184 -2.74 1.82 12.18
N LEU A 185 -4.00 2.12 12.46
CA LEU A 185 -4.45 2.69 13.72
C LEU A 185 -5.30 1.65 14.45
N ALA A 186 -5.14 1.50 15.77
CA ALA A 186 -5.97 0.63 16.60
C ALA A 186 -6.69 1.46 17.67
N GLY A 187 -7.95 1.15 17.97
CA GLY A 187 -8.70 1.86 18.99
C GLY A 187 -8.24 1.45 20.37
N GLY A 188 -8.12 2.41 21.29
CA GLY A 188 -8.05 2.10 22.71
C GLY A 188 -9.40 1.58 23.16
N SER A 189 -9.38 0.37 23.74
CA SER A 189 -10.47 -0.19 24.53
C SER A 189 -10.89 0.74 25.66
#